data_AF-A0A2H5YM69-F1
#
_entry.id   AF-A0A2H5YM69-F1
#
_cell.length_a   1.000
_cell.length_b   1.000
_cell.length_c   1.000
_cell.angle_alpha   90.00
_cell.angle_beta   90.00
_cell.angle_gamma   90.00
#
_symmetry.space_group_name_H-M   'P 1'
#
loop_
_entity.id
_entity.type
_entity.pdbx_description
1 polymer ?
#
loop_
_entity_poly.entity_id
_entity_poly.type
_entity_poly.pdbx_seq_one_letter_code
_entity_poly.pdbx_strand_id
1 'polypeptide(L)'
;MVYLPSIHLPPFLRDELGGSAQLGSLTLSTIAVGSILARTLGGPLSDRAGHLRTMLVAIVVQALAFAIMALSAFLASLPLAYLGALVYGLSYGTITVLQSVVLADLFGRRYASSIAGVVFAISGTFLGVGVFIAGLLYQLTGGYGGAFLLGSIISLLAVPCFALVRKPQRRQAAALG
;
A
#
# COMPACT_ATOMS: atom_id res chain seq x y z
N MET A 1 7.31 4.38 1.96
CA MET A 1 7.02 3.25 2.87
C MET A 1 6.44 2.01 2.20
N VAL A 2 5.89 2.10 0.98
CA VAL A 2 5.22 0.96 0.35
C VAL A 2 6.14 -0.25 0.18
N TYR A 3 7.40 -0.13 -0.22
CA TYR A 3 8.31 -1.29 -0.35
C TYR A 3 8.89 -1.86 0.95
N LEU A 4 8.56 -1.28 2.11
CA LEU A 4 9.09 -1.74 3.38
C LEU A 4 8.85 -3.24 3.60
N PRO A 5 7.63 -3.80 3.39
CA PRO A 5 7.41 -5.24 3.53
C PRO A 5 8.19 -6.04 2.47
N SER A 6 8.23 -5.58 1.22
CA SER A 6 8.94 -6.31 0.15
C SER A 6 10.45 -6.40 0.37
N ILE A 7 11.04 -5.46 1.11
CA ILE A 7 12.49 -5.41 1.35
C ILE A 7 12.85 -6.02 2.71
N HIS A 8 12.07 -5.72 3.75
CA HIS A 8 12.42 -6.04 5.14
C HIS A 8 11.62 -7.20 5.75
N LEU A 9 10.52 -7.64 5.13
CA LEU A 9 9.74 -8.77 5.65
C LEU A 9 10.49 -10.11 5.53
N PRO A 10 11.21 -10.43 4.43
CA PRO A 10 12.01 -11.65 4.37
C PRO A 10 13.12 -11.74 5.45
N PRO A 11 13.97 -10.71 5.67
CA PRO A 11 14.95 -10.76 6.76
C PRO A 11 14.30 -10.71 8.14
N PHE A 12 13.19 -9.98 8.34
CA PHE A 12 12.42 -10.02 9.59
C PHE A 12 11.98 -11.45 9.96
N LEU A 13 11.39 -12.20 9.02
CA LEU A 13 10.99 -13.59 9.29
C LEU A 13 12.18 -14.49 9.62
N ARG A 14 13.33 -14.28 8.97
CA ARG A 14 14.51 -15.11 9.17
C ARG A 14 15.21 -14.80 10.49
N ASP A 15 15.47 -13.51 10.72
CA ASP A 15 16.37 -13.05 11.76
C ASP A 15 15.65 -12.80 13.09
N GLU A 16 14.37 -12.43 13.10
CA GLU A 16 13.59 -12.17 14.32
C GLU A 16 12.59 -13.30 14.66
N LEU A 17 12.02 -13.96 13.65
CA LEU A 17 11.02 -15.03 13.86
C LEU A 17 11.60 -16.44 13.75
N GLY A 18 12.90 -16.59 13.52
CA GLY A 18 13.59 -17.88 13.42
C GLY A 18 13.18 -18.72 12.20
N GLY A 19 12.58 -18.11 11.18
CA GLY A 19 12.18 -18.77 9.95
C GLY A 19 13.36 -19.15 9.06
N SER A 20 13.17 -20.14 8.18
CA SER A 20 14.17 -20.46 7.15
C SER A 20 14.21 -19.39 6.04
N ALA A 21 15.31 -19.33 5.28
CA ALA A 21 15.39 -18.47 4.10
C ALA A 21 14.24 -18.73 3.09
N GLN A 22 13.74 -19.96 3.05
CA GLN A 22 12.62 -20.37 2.21
C GLN A 22 11.28 -19.83 2.73
N LEU A 23 11.07 -19.78 4.06
CA LEU A 23 9.91 -19.09 4.64
C LEU A 23 9.98 -17.58 4.37
N GLY A 24 11.17 -16.98 4.48
CA GLY A 24 11.40 -15.59 4.11
C GLY A 24 10.98 -15.27 2.67
N SER A 25 11.43 -16.06 1.69
CA SER A 25 11.07 -15.85 0.28
C SER A 25 9.58 -16.10 -0.01
N LEU A 26 8.95 -17.04 0.69
CA LEU A 26 7.51 -17.30 0.55
C LEU A 26 6.65 -16.08 0.89
N THR A 27 7.11 -15.16 1.73
CA THR A 27 6.35 -13.93 2.01
C THR A 27 6.18 -13.03 0.78
N LEU A 28 7.19 -12.97 -0.09
CA LEU A 28 7.10 -12.24 -1.35
C LEU A 28 6.08 -12.89 -2.29
N SER A 29 6.05 -14.23 -2.31
CA SER A 29 5.02 -14.98 -3.03
C SER A 29 3.62 -14.71 -2.46
N THR A 30 3.47 -14.63 -1.14
CA THR A 30 2.20 -14.28 -0.49
C THR A 30 1.73 -12.88 -0.88
N ILE A 31 2.62 -11.89 -0.88
CA ILE A 31 2.32 -10.52 -1.34
C ILE A 31 1.91 -10.54 -2.82
N ALA A 32 2.61 -11.32 -3.66
CA ALA A 32 2.32 -11.44 -5.08
C ALA A 32 0.93 -12.07 -5.32
N VAL A 33 0.61 -13.16 -4.62
CA VAL A 33 -0.72 -13.81 -4.69
C VAL A 33 -1.82 -12.83 -4.27
N GLY A 34 -1.66 -12.13 -3.14
CA GLY A 34 -2.60 -11.11 -2.71
C GLY A 34 -2.78 -10.00 -3.76
N SER A 35 -1.68 -9.56 -4.37
CA SER A 35 -1.70 -8.52 -5.41
C SER A 35 -2.42 -8.98 -6.68
N ILE A 36 -2.23 -10.23 -7.10
CA ILE A 36 -2.93 -10.81 -8.24
C ILE A 36 -4.44 -10.89 -7.95
N LEU A 37 -4.82 -11.42 -6.78
CA LEU A 37 -6.22 -11.51 -6.37
C LEU A 37 -6.89 -10.13 -6.35
N ALA A 38 -6.21 -9.13 -5.81
CA ALA A 38 -6.71 -7.76 -5.81
C ALA A 38 -6.86 -7.14 -7.20
N ARG A 39 -5.99 -7.48 -8.15
CA ARG A 39 -6.14 -7.01 -9.53
C ARG A 39 -7.35 -7.63 -10.21
N THR A 40 -7.56 -8.92 -10.00
CA THR A 40 -8.70 -9.66 -10.56
C THR A 40 -10.03 -9.21 -9.97
N LEU A 41 -10.08 -8.95 -8.66
CA LEU A 41 -11.32 -8.61 -7.95
C LEU A 41 -11.55 -7.10 -7.84
N GLY A 42 -10.48 -6.33 -7.62
CA GLY A 42 -10.53 -4.91 -7.29
C GLY A 42 -11.03 -4.02 -8.43
N GLY A 43 -10.70 -4.37 -9.68
CA GLY A 43 -11.21 -3.65 -10.86
C GLY A 43 -12.75 -3.70 -10.95
N PRO A 44 -13.36 -4.87 -11.16
CA PRO A 44 -14.81 -5.00 -11.26
C PRO A 44 -15.57 -4.50 -10.03
N LEU A 45 -15.01 -4.70 -8.82
CA LEU A 45 -15.61 -4.17 -7.59
C LEU A 45 -15.57 -2.63 -7.57
N SER A 46 -14.49 -2.02 -8.05
CA SER A 46 -14.36 -0.57 -8.10
C SER A 46 -15.29 0.11 -9.10
N ASP A 47 -15.59 -0.55 -10.22
CA ASP A 47 -16.50 -0.04 -11.25
C ASP A 47 -17.93 0.09 -10.69
N ARG A 48 -18.32 -0.82 -9.77
CA ARG A 48 -19.65 -0.82 -9.13
C ARG A 48 -19.71 0.04 -7.87
N ALA A 49 -18.69 -0.01 -7.01
CA ALA A 49 -18.67 0.69 -5.72
C ALA A 49 -18.19 2.15 -5.82
N GLY A 50 -17.53 2.49 -6.93
CA GLY A 50 -16.93 3.80 -7.21
C GLY A 50 -15.43 3.83 -6.88
N HIS A 51 -14.62 4.23 -7.87
CA HIS A 51 -13.15 4.18 -7.80
C HIS A 51 -12.55 4.88 -6.57
N LEU A 52 -13.03 6.08 -6.21
CA LEU A 52 -12.52 6.82 -5.04
C LEU A 52 -12.81 6.09 -3.72
N ARG A 53 -14.00 5.49 -3.59
CA ARG A 53 -14.38 4.77 -2.37
C ARG A 53 -13.54 3.51 -2.23
N THR A 54 -13.37 2.76 -3.32
CA THR A 54 -12.54 1.55 -3.32
C THR A 54 -11.07 1.87 -3.05
N MET A 55 -10.54 2.98 -3.59
CA MET A 55 -9.19 3.46 -3.29
C MET A 55 -9.02 3.80 -1.80
N LEU A 56 -10.00 4.50 -1.20
CA LEU A 56 -9.96 4.85 0.22
C LEU A 56 -10.00 3.60 1.11
N VAL A 57 -10.86 2.63 0.78
CA VAL A 57 -10.89 1.33 1.48
C VAL A 57 -9.54 0.62 1.35
N ALA A 58 -8.93 0.61 0.17
CA ALA A 58 -7.63 -0.01 -0.04
C ALA A 58 -6.52 0.65 0.81
N ILE A 59 -6.53 1.97 0.97
CA ILE A 59 -5.58 2.70 1.83
C ILE A 59 -5.79 2.30 3.31
N VAL A 60 -7.04 2.19 3.77
CA VAL A 60 -7.36 1.73 5.13
C VAL A 60 -6.89 0.29 5.35
N VAL A 61 -7.16 -0.60 4.39
CA VAL A 61 -6.71 -2.00 4.43
C VAL A 61 -5.18 -2.08 4.45
N GLN A 62 -4.48 -1.17 3.75
CA GLN A 62 -3.02 -1.08 3.80
C GLN A 62 -2.52 -0.68 5.19
N ALA A 63 -3.15 0.31 5.82
CA ALA A 63 -2.81 0.71 7.19
C ALA A 63 -2.99 -0.45 8.19
N LEU A 64 -4.06 -1.23 8.03
CA LEU A 64 -4.31 -2.45 8.81
C LEU A 64 -3.26 -3.52 8.54
N ALA A 65 -2.84 -3.72 7.29
CA ALA A 65 -1.80 -4.68 6.96
C ALA A 65 -0.48 -4.38 7.69
N PHE A 66 -0.07 -3.11 7.70
CA PHE A 66 1.10 -2.67 8.45
C PHE A 66 0.91 -2.83 9.97
N ALA A 67 -0.28 -2.59 10.50
CA ALA A 67 -0.58 -2.82 11.92
C ALA A 67 -0.48 -4.31 12.29
N ILE A 68 -0.97 -5.21 11.43
CA ILE A 68 -0.85 -6.67 11.60
C ILE A 68 0.62 -7.09 11.58
N MET A 69 1.44 -6.54 10.67
CA MET A 69 2.88 -6.81 10.64
C MET A 69 3.60 -6.28 11.89
N ALA A 70 3.24 -5.09 12.37
CA ALA A 70 3.77 -4.56 13.62
C ALA A 70 3.41 -5.48 14.79
N LEU A 71 2.15 -5.93 14.86
CA LEU A 71 1.70 -6.90 15.86
C LEU A 71 2.44 -8.24 15.75
N SER A 72 2.75 -8.70 14.54
CA SER A 72 3.53 -9.92 14.34
C SER A 72 4.95 -9.81 14.91
N ALA A 73 5.54 -8.61 14.87
CA ALA A 73 6.85 -8.35 15.47
C ALA A 73 6.77 -8.35 17.00
N PHE A 74 5.75 -7.71 17.59
CA PHE A 74 5.58 -7.70 19.04
C PHE A 74 5.23 -9.06 19.63
N LEU A 75 4.46 -9.89 18.92
CA LEU A 75 4.02 -11.21 19.36
C LEU A 75 4.92 -12.36 18.87
N ALA A 76 5.99 -12.06 18.12
CA ALA A 76 6.83 -13.05 17.46
C ALA A 76 6.02 -14.11 16.67
N SER A 77 5.01 -13.67 15.91
CA SER A 77 4.02 -14.56 15.30
C SER A 77 4.14 -14.64 13.78
N LEU A 78 4.68 -15.76 13.32
CA LEU A 78 4.86 -16.07 11.89
C LEU A 78 3.54 -16.14 11.09
N PRO A 79 2.44 -16.73 11.60
CA PRO A 79 1.14 -16.67 10.92
C PRO A 79 0.61 -15.24 10.74
N LEU A 80 0.79 -14.35 11.73
CA LEU A 80 0.39 -12.95 11.61
C LEU A 80 1.23 -12.21 10.57
N ALA A 81 2.51 -12.53 10.45
CA ALA A 81 3.36 -11.94 9.41
C ALA A 81 2.88 -12.29 8.00
N TYR A 82 2.48 -13.55 7.75
CA TYR A 82 1.88 -13.97 6.48
C TYR A 82 0.50 -13.38 6.22
N LEU A 83 -0.34 -13.28 7.26
CA LEU A 83 -1.63 -12.60 7.15
C LEU A 83 -1.43 -11.13 6.76
N GLY A 84 -0.52 -10.43 7.44
CA GLY A 84 -0.13 -9.07 7.10
C GLY A 84 0.36 -8.97 5.66
N ALA A 85 1.24 -9.89 5.22
CA ALA A 85 1.76 -9.94 3.85
C ALA A 85 0.65 -10.08 2.80
N LEU A 86 -0.33 -10.95 3.05
CA LEU A 86 -1.45 -11.18 2.15
C LEU A 86 -2.37 -9.95 2.06
N VAL A 87 -2.73 -9.37 3.21
CA VAL A 87 -3.59 -8.18 3.29
C VAL A 87 -2.89 -6.97 2.67
N TYR A 88 -1.58 -6.87 2.87
CA TYR A 88 -0.74 -5.86 2.20
C TYR A 88 -0.75 -6.06 0.68
N GLY A 89 -0.59 -7.29 0.19
CA GLY A 89 -0.69 -7.60 -1.24
C GLY A 89 -2.05 -7.20 -1.83
N LEU A 90 -3.14 -7.52 -1.12
CA LEU A 90 -4.49 -7.17 -1.56
C LEU A 90 -4.71 -5.65 -1.67
N SER A 91 -4.28 -4.89 -0.67
CA SER A 91 -4.38 -3.42 -0.71
C SER A 91 -3.48 -2.82 -1.79
N TYR A 92 -2.21 -3.23 -1.84
CA TYR A 92 -1.23 -2.74 -2.81
C TYR A 92 -1.67 -3.00 -4.26
N GLY A 93 -2.14 -4.22 -4.55
CA GLY A 93 -2.69 -4.57 -5.87
C GLY A 93 -3.85 -3.66 -6.26
N THR A 94 -4.77 -3.39 -5.34
CA THR A 94 -5.92 -2.51 -5.59
C THR A 94 -5.50 -1.06 -5.83
N ILE A 95 -4.61 -0.52 -4.99
CA ILE A 95 -4.12 0.87 -5.11
C ILE A 95 -3.41 1.06 -6.46
N THR A 96 -2.54 0.12 -6.85
CA THR A 96 -1.78 0.25 -8.12
C THR A 96 -2.68 0.27 -9.35
N VAL A 97 -3.77 -0.52 -9.37
CA VAL A 97 -4.75 -0.51 -10.47
C VAL A 97 -5.56 0.78 -10.46
N LEU A 98 -6.09 1.17 -9.30
CA LEU A 98 -7.00 2.32 -9.21
C LEU A 98 -6.29 3.66 -9.33
N GLN A 99 -4.99 3.75 -9.08
CA GLN A 99 -4.25 5.01 -9.16
C GLN A 99 -4.45 5.71 -10.51
N SER A 100 -4.24 5.00 -11.61
CA SER A 100 -4.41 5.57 -12.96
C SER A 100 -5.86 5.91 -13.28
N VAL A 101 -6.81 5.11 -12.78
CA VAL A 101 -8.26 5.33 -12.99
C VAL A 101 -8.73 6.56 -12.24
N VAL A 102 -8.35 6.69 -10.96
CA VAL A 102 -8.67 7.84 -10.12
C VAL A 102 -8.06 9.12 -10.69
N LEU A 103 -6.80 9.09 -11.15
CA LEU A 103 -6.18 10.24 -11.80
C LEU A 103 -6.93 10.65 -13.07
N ALA A 104 -7.38 9.69 -13.88
CA ALA A 104 -8.19 9.97 -15.06
C ALA A 104 -9.58 10.54 -14.71
N ASP A 105 -10.21 10.04 -13.64
CA ASP A 105 -11.48 10.55 -13.11
C ASP A 105 -11.37 12.00 -12.61
N LEU A 106 -10.22 12.38 -12.02
CA LEU A 106 -10.02 13.70 -11.41
C LEU A 106 -9.51 14.75 -12.40
N PHE A 107 -8.57 14.40 -13.28
CA PHE A 107 -7.87 15.36 -14.14
C PHE A 107 -8.23 15.22 -15.63
N GLY A 108 -9.07 14.24 -15.96
CA GLY A 108 -9.41 13.91 -17.33
C GLY A 108 -8.33 13.07 -18.03
N ARG A 109 -8.76 12.27 -19.00
CA ARG A 109 -7.91 11.29 -19.69
C ARG A 109 -6.74 11.90 -20.47
N ARG A 110 -6.84 13.17 -20.89
CA ARG A 110 -5.85 13.84 -21.74
C ARG A 110 -4.48 14.04 -21.07
N TYR A 111 -4.46 14.24 -19.75
CA TYR A 111 -3.22 14.49 -18.99
C TYR A 111 -2.97 13.44 -17.90
N ALA A 112 -3.83 12.43 -17.79
CA ALA A 112 -3.76 11.41 -16.74
C ALA A 112 -2.40 10.66 -16.73
N SER A 113 -1.84 10.35 -17.90
CA SER A 113 -0.54 9.68 -18.02
C SER A 113 0.62 10.56 -17.57
N SER A 114 0.65 11.83 -17.95
CA SER A 114 1.68 12.79 -17.50
C SER A 114 1.62 13.02 -16.00
N ILE A 115 0.41 13.18 -15.44
CA ILE A 115 0.21 13.34 -13.99
C ILE A 115 0.61 12.05 -13.26
N ALA A 116 0.24 10.88 -13.78
CA ALA A 116 0.67 9.60 -13.21
C ALA A 116 2.19 9.47 -13.21
N GLY A 117 2.88 9.95 -14.26
CA GLY A 117 4.34 10.00 -14.32
C GLY A 117 4.96 10.87 -13.23
N VAL A 118 4.41 12.07 -12.99
CA VAL A 118 4.87 12.96 -11.91
C VAL A 118 4.60 12.34 -10.54
N VAL A 119 3.40 11.79 -10.32
CA VAL A 119 3.06 11.08 -9.07
C VAL A 119 4.00 9.91 -8.84
N PHE A 120 4.35 9.15 -9.89
CA PHE A 120 5.30 8.05 -9.82
C PHE A 120 6.71 8.53 -9.47
N ALA A 121 7.19 9.61 -10.09
CA ALA A 121 8.51 10.19 -9.80
C ALA A 121 8.62 10.65 -8.34
N ILE A 122 7.61 11.39 -7.85
CA ILE A 122 7.53 11.82 -6.45
C ILE A 122 7.51 10.61 -5.52
N SER A 123 6.66 9.62 -5.82
CA SER A 123 6.57 8.39 -5.04
C SER A 123 7.91 7.65 -5.00
N GLY A 124 8.65 7.61 -6.11
CA GLY A 124 9.99 7.04 -6.23
C GLY A 124 10.98 7.62 -5.22
N THR A 125 11.00 8.93 -5.05
CA THR A 125 11.86 9.59 -4.06
C THR A 125 11.48 9.17 -2.63
N PHE A 126 10.19 9.16 -2.30
CA PHE A 126 9.71 8.76 -0.97
C PHE A 126 9.85 7.26 -0.69
N LEU A 127 10.00 6.43 -1.73
CA LEU A 127 10.30 5.02 -1.58
C LEU A 127 11.71 4.84 -0.98
N GLY A 128 12.73 5.47 -1.55
CA GLY A 128 14.11 5.40 -1.04
C GLY A 128 14.22 5.95 0.38
N VAL A 129 13.62 7.12 0.64
CA VAL A 129 13.59 7.72 1.99
C VAL A 129 12.91 6.79 2.99
N GLY A 130 11.80 6.15 2.60
CA GLY A 130 11.08 5.24 3.50
C GLY A 130 11.85 4.00 3.89
N VAL A 131 12.58 3.39 2.94
CA VAL A 131 13.44 2.23 3.20
C VAL A 131 14.62 2.61 4.10
N PHE A 132 15.23 3.77 3.85
CA PHE A 132 16.30 4.28 4.71
C PHE A 132 15.83 4.51 6.15
N ILE A 133 14.68 5.17 6.35
CA ILE A 133 14.08 5.39 7.67
C ILE A 133 13.77 4.06 8.36
N ALA A 134 13.26 3.06 7.63
CA ALA A 134 12.99 1.73 8.18
C ALA A 134 14.27 1.03 8.66
N GLY A 135 15.36 1.12 7.90
CA GLY A 135 16.67 0.59 8.30
C GLY A 135 17.29 1.34 9.49
N LEU A 136 17.07 2.65 9.59
CA LEU A 136 17.50 3.43 10.75
C LEU A 136 16.68 3.05 12.00
N LEU A 137 15.37 2.86 11.86
CA LEU A 137 14.52 2.38 12.94
C LEU A 137 14.96 1.00 13.43
N TYR A 138 15.27 0.08 12.52
CA TYR A 138 15.82 -1.22 12.89
C TYR A 138 17.06 -1.10 13.79
N GLN A 139 18.00 -0.22 13.44
CA GLN A 139 19.20 0.02 14.25
C GLN A 139 18.89 0.64 15.62
N LEU A 140 17.88 1.51 15.71
CA LEU A 140 17.51 2.19 16.96
C LEU A 140 16.66 1.33 17.90
N THR A 141 15.74 0.53 17.35
CA THR A 141 14.77 -0.26 18.12
C THR A 141 15.17 -1.72 18.25
N GLY A 142 16.21 -2.17 17.54
CA GLY A 142 16.67 -3.55 17.55
C GLY A 142 15.76 -4.53 16.80
N GLY A 143 14.84 -4.03 15.98
CA GLY A 143 13.89 -4.86 15.23
C GLY A 143 12.96 -4.08 14.31
N TYR A 144 12.21 -4.78 13.45
CA TYR A 144 11.37 -4.18 12.41
C TYR A 144 9.98 -3.69 12.88
N GLY A 145 9.57 -4.03 14.12
CA GLY A 145 8.25 -3.66 14.66
C GLY A 145 7.97 -2.15 14.61
N GLY A 146 8.95 -1.31 14.97
CA GLY A 146 8.82 0.15 14.90
C GLY A 146 8.66 0.67 13.47
N ALA A 147 9.33 0.04 12.50
CA ALA A 147 9.23 0.39 11.09
C ALA A 147 7.85 0.05 10.51
N PHE A 148 7.29 -1.12 10.86
CA PHE A 148 5.92 -1.48 10.47
C PHE A 148 4.88 -0.56 11.11
N LEU A 149 5.06 -0.20 12.37
CA LEU A 149 4.17 0.72 13.08
C LEU A 149 4.18 2.12 12.46
N LEU A 150 5.35 2.64 12.10
CA LEU A 150 5.47 3.89 11.35
C LEU A 150 4.76 3.79 9.98
N GLY A 151 4.92 2.66 9.28
CA GLY A 151 4.20 2.39 8.04
C GLY A 151 2.68 2.47 8.22
N SER A 152 2.15 1.90 9.30
CA SER A 152 0.73 1.95 9.64
C SER A 152 0.26 3.38 9.89
N ILE A 153 1.01 4.17 10.68
CA ILE A 153 0.68 5.57 10.97
C ILE A 153 0.66 6.39 9.67
N ILE A 154 1.67 6.26 8.81
CA ILE A 154 1.74 7.00 7.55
C ILE A 154 0.57 6.62 6.62
N SER A 155 0.26 5.34 6.50
CA SER A 155 -0.90 4.89 5.72
C SER A 155 -2.22 5.40 6.29
N LEU A 156 -2.36 5.46 7.61
CA LEU A 156 -3.55 6.00 8.27
C LEU A 156 -3.68 7.51 8.05
N LEU A 157 -2.58 8.26 8.10
CA LEU A 157 -2.55 9.69 7.79
C LEU A 157 -2.88 9.99 6.31
N ALA A 158 -2.63 9.03 5.42
CA ALA A 158 -3.02 9.17 4.01
C ALA A 158 -4.55 9.12 3.82
N VAL A 159 -5.30 8.49 4.73
CA VAL A 159 -6.76 8.37 4.65
C VAL A 159 -7.46 9.73 4.64
N PRO A 160 -7.28 10.64 5.62
CA PRO A 160 -7.91 11.96 5.57
C PRO A 160 -7.41 12.78 4.39
N CYS A 161 -6.12 12.72 4.05
CA CYS A 161 -5.56 13.41 2.88
C CYS A 161 -6.27 13.01 1.59
N PHE A 162 -6.54 11.71 1.41
CA PHE A 162 -7.26 11.21 0.25
C PHE A 162 -8.77 11.47 0.33
N ALA A 163 -9.38 11.39 1.53
CA ALA A 163 -10.80 11.67 1.73
C ALA A 163 -11.18 13.12 1.38
N LEU A 164 -10.24 14.05 1.51
CA LEU A 164 -10.40 15.45 1.11
C LEU A 164 -10.36 15.66 -0.41
N VAL A 165 -9.91 14.66 -1.18
CA VAL A 165 -9.92 14.69 -2.64
C VAL A 165 -11.36 14.58 -3.13
N ARG A 166 -11.97 15.74 -3.40
CA ARG A 166 -13.31 15.82 -3.99
C ARG A 166 -13.18 15.66 -5.50
N LYS A 167 -14.06 14.86 -6.12
CA LYS A 167 -14.23 14.89 -7.58
C LYS A 167 -14.49 16.34 -7.97
N PRO A 168 -13.78 16.91 -8.95
CA PRO A 168 -14.22 18.15 -9.54
C PRO A 168 -15.63 17.89 -10.05
N GLN A 169 -16.63 18.57 -9.47
CA GLN A 169 -17.96 18.59 -10.05
C GLN A 169 -17.72 19.01 -11.50
N ARG A 170 -18.03 18.12 -12.45
CA ARG A 170 -18.12 18.49 -13.87
C ARG A 170 -19.10 19.65 -13.89
N ARG A 171 -18.58 20.86 -13.84
CA ARG A 171 -19.33 22.10 -13.98
C ARG A 171 -20.08 21.91 -15.29
N GLN A 172 -21.39 22.08 -15.21
CA GLN A 172 -22.40 21.93 -16.25
C GLN A 172 -21.96 22.56 -17.59
N ALA A 173 -21.11 21.88 -18.35
CA ALA A 173 -20.64 22.31 -19.68
C ALA A 173 -21.40 21.55 -20.79
N ALA A 174 -22.64 21.17 -20.49
CA ALA A 174 -23.60 20.66 -21.48
C ALA A 174 -24.97 21.35 -21.31
N ALA A 175 -25.02 22.51 -20.64
CA ALA A 175 -26.22 23.35 -20.54
C ALA A 175 -26.15 24.60 -21.45
N LEU A 176 -25.07 24.80 -22.20
CA LEU A 176 -24.89 25.94 -23.13
C LEU A 176 -24.01 25.55 -24.33
N GLY A 177 -24.52 24.70 -25.22
CA GLY A 177 -23.87 24.37 -26.49
C GLY A 177 -24.79 23.61 -27.41
#